data_AF-A0A8S3YFJ7-F1
#
_entry.id   AF-A0A8S3YFJ7-F1
#
_cell.length_a   1.000
_cell.length_b   1.000
_cell.length_c   1.000
_cell.angle_alpha   90.00
_cell.angle_beta   90.00
_cell.angle_gamma   90.00
#
_symmetry.space_group_name_H-M   'P 1'
#
loop_
_entity.id
_entity.type
_entity.pdbx_description
1 polymer ?
#
loop_
_entity_poly.entity_id
_entity_poly.type
_entity_poly.pdbx_seq_one_letter_code
_entity_poly.pdbx_strand_id
1 'polypeptide(L)'
;MQKLTERIDDLKQRIAAWGKRIRRYTERSRRFNQNRLFQSDQKRLYKSLERPMVSETGPAPNQADTVAFWRGLWSEPINHSESPWTEVVASQCASITPMDPVIIRRMT
;
A
#
# COMPACT_ATOMS: atom_id res chain seq x y z
N MET A 1 10.92 44.96 21.36
CA MET A 1 10.13 43.74 21.11
C MET A 1 10.26 43.23 19.67
N GLN A 2 10.05 44.06 18.65
CA GLN A 2 10.06 43.67 17.22
C GLN A 2 11.40 43.08 16.70
N LYS A 3 12.55 43.67 17.08
CA LYS A 3 13.88 43.11 16.73
C LYS A 3 14.15 41.73 17.32
N LEU A 4 13.55 41.41 18.48
CA LEU A 4 13.74 40.12 19.14
C LEU A 4 12.93 39.03 18.42
N THR A 5 11.69 39.36 18.01
CA THR A 5 10.82 38.44 17.28
C THR A 5 11.39 38.12 15.89
N GLU A 6 11.90 39.13 15.17
CA GLU A 6 12.57 38.93 13.88
C GLU A 6 13.77 37.99 14.00
N ARG A 7 14.62 38.18 15.03
CA ARG A 7 15.79 37.32 15.27
C ARG A 7 15.39 35.87 15.59
N ILE A 8 14.30 35.68 16.32
CA ILE A 8 13.76 34.34 16.63
C ILE A 8 13.24 33.67 15.35
N ASP A 9 12.52 34.41 14.51
CA ASP A 9 11.97 33.87 13.27
C ASP A 9 13.06 33.52 12.26
N ASP A 10 14.10 34.34 12.15
CA ASP A 10 15.32 34.03 11.38
C ASP A 10 15.96 32.70 11.81
N LEU A 11 16.09 32.49 13.12
CA LEU A 11 16.66 31.26 13.67
C LEU A 11 15.77 30.05 13.37
N LYS A 12 14.44 30.18 13.53
CA LYS A 12 13.48 29.12 13.17
C LYS A 12 13.56 28.77 11.69
N GLN A 13 13.60 29.77 10.82
CA GLN A 13 13.71 29.57 9.38
C GLN A 13 15.01 28.85 9.01
N ARG A 14 16.14 29.24 9.62
CA ARG A 14 17.42 28.55 9.42
C ARG A 14 17.35 27.10 9.86
N ILE A 15 16.87 26.82 11.08
CA ILE A 15 16.71 25.44 11.58
C ILE A 15 15.84 24.61 10.64
N ALA A 16 14.72 25.15 10.18
CA ALA A 16 13.84 24.48 9.24
C ALA A 16 14.54 24.19 7.89
N ALA A 17 15.31 25.15 7.38
CA ALA A 17 16.08 24.97 6.14
C ALA A 17 17.16 23.88 6.28
N TRP A 18 17.89 23.86 7.41
CA TRP A 18 18.87 22.82 7.72
C TRP A 18 18.21 21.45 7.86
N GLY A 19 17.08 21.36 8.56
CA GLY A 19 16.32 20.11 8.69
C GLY A 19 15.87 19.56 7.33
N LYS A 20 15.32 20.43 6.46
CA LYS A 20 14.97 20.06 5.07
C LYS A 20 16.19 19.57 4.29
N ARG A 21 17.34 20.24 4.44
CA ARG A 21 18.58 19.88 3.75
C ARG A 21 19.10 18.51 4.19
N ILE A 22 19.11 18.24 5.50
CA ILE A 22 19.46 16.92 6.05
C ILE A 22 18.54 15.85 5.49
N ARG A 23 17.22 16.06 5.56
CA ARG A 23 16.22 15.12 5.03
C ARG A 23 16.44 14.84 3.54
N ARG A 24 16.74 15.87 2.74
CA ARG A 24 17.02 15.70 1.31
C ARG A 24 18.24 14.81 1.06
N TYR A 25 19.33 15.02 1.81
CA TYR A 25 20.53 14.21 1.67
C TYR A 25 20.32 12.78 2.15
N THR A 26 19.61 12.57 3.26
CA THR A 26 19.30 11.22 3.74
C THR A 26 18.42 10.46 2.74
N GLU A 27 17.39 11.10 2.19
CA GLU A 27 16.54 10.51 1.15
C GLU A 27 17.33 10.20 -0.13
N ARG A 28 18.20 11.13 -0.58
CA ARG A 28 19.05 10.90 -1.76
C ARG A 28 19.96 9.70 -1.57
N SER A 29 20.67 9.62 -0.45
CA SER A 29 21.58 8.52 -0.15
C SER A 29 20.81 7.19 -0.02
N ARG A 30 19.63 7.21 0.60
CA ARG A 30 18.75 6.04 0.69
C ARG A 30 18.34 5.55 -0.70
N ARG A 31 17.83 6.43 -1.56
CA ARG A 31 17.41 6.07 -2.93
C ARG A 31 18.59 5.55 -3.75
N PHE A 32 19.76 6.18 -3.65
CA PHE A 32 20.96 5.71 -4.33
C PHE A 32 21.32 4.28 -3.92
N ASN A 33 21.35 4.00 -2.62
CA ASN A 33 21.66 2.67 -2.10
C ASN A 33 20.60 1.63 -2.51
N GLN A 34 19.31 1.98 -2.42
CA GLN A 34 18.21 1.11 -2.83
C GLN A 34 18.24 0.80 -4.33
N ASN A 35 18.49 1.80 -5.18
CA ASN A 35 18.59 1.61 -6.62
C ASN A 35 19.81 0.76 -7.00
N ARG A 36 20.95 0.98 -6.34
CA ARG A 36 22.14 0.14 -6.54
C ARG A 36 21.85 -1.30 -6.15
N LEU A 37 21.20 -1.51 -5.01
CA LEU A 37 20.79 -2.83 -4.55
C LEU A 37 19.77 -3.48 -5.49
N PHE A 38 18.82 -2.70 -6.05
CA PHE A 38 17.89 -3.18 -7.07
C PHE A 38 18.62 -3.70 -8.32
N GLN A 39 19.64 -2.98 -8.78
CA GLN A 39 20.39 -3.39 -9.96
C GLN A 39 21.26 -4.62 -9.71
N SER A 40 21.86 -4.75 -8.53
CA SER A 40 22.78 -5.85 -8.21
C SER A 40 22.09 -7.10 -7.64
N ASP A 41 21.10 -6.92 -6.75
CA ASP A 41 20.43 -7.99 -6.00
C ASP A 41 19.01 -7.58 -5.57
N GLN A 42 18.06 -7.76 -6.49
CA GLN A 42 16.66 -7.43 -6.25
C GLN A 42 16.07 -8.18 -5.06
N LYS A 43 16.44 -9.45 -4.85
CA LYS A 43 15.92 -10.28 -3.76
C LYS A 43 16.27 -9.67 -2.41
N ARG A 44 17.49 -9.19 -2.24
CA ARG A 44 17.91 -8.48 -1.01
C ARG A 44 17.16 -7.18 -0.80
N LEU A 45 16.90 -6.40 -1.86
CA LEU A 45 16.09 -5.21 -1.72
C LEU A 45 14.69 -5.56 -1.23
N TYR A 46 14.01 -6.51 -1.86
CA TYR A 46 12.65 -6.91 -1.46
C TYR A 46 12.61 -7.43 -0.02
N LYS A 47 13.56 -8.29 0.39
CA LYS A 47 13.70 -8.72 1.79
C LYS A 47 13.91 -7.57 2.78
N SER A 48 14.58 -6.49 2.36
CA SER A 48 14.75 -5.30 3.20
C SER A 48 13.51 -4.40 3.25
N LEU A 49 12.62 -4.51 2.27
CA LEU A 49 11.35 -3.79 2.18
C LEU A 49 10.21 -4.55 2.86
N GLU A 50 10.31 -5.87 2.91
CA GLU A 50 9.50 -6.70 3.79
C GLU A 50 9.62 -6.13 5.19
N ARG A 51 8.47 -5.79 5.80
CA ARG A 51 8.46 -5.52 7.23
C ARG A 51 9.03 -6.77 7.90
N PRO A 52 9.83 -6.65 8.99
CA PRO A 52 10.09 -7.82 9.82
C PRO A 52 8.73 -8.43 10.04
N MET A 53 8.58 -9.69 9.63
CA MET A 53 7.36 -10.46 9.81
C MET A 53 6.94 -10.10 11.22
N VAL A 54 5.83 -9.38 11.36
CA VAL A 54 5.21 -9.28 12.67
C VAL A 54 4.99 -10.76 12.91
N SER A 55 5.84 -11.37 13.74
CA SER A 55 5.57 -12.69 14.25
C SER A 55 4.15 -12.52 14.70
N GLU A 56 3.22 -13.20 14.06
CA GLU A 56 1.86 -13.26 14.57
C GLU A 56 2.05 -13.98 15.90
N THR A 57 2.36 -13.22 16.94
CA THR A 57 2.63 -13.71 18.29
C THR A 57 1.31 -14.14 18.93
N GLY A 58 0.20 -13.95 18.21
CA GLY A 58 -1.10 -14.49 18.55
C GLY A 58 -1.22 -15.96 18.13
N PRO A 59 -1.97 -16.76 18.90
CA PRO A 59 -2.35 -18.09 18.44
C PRO A 59 -3.10 -17.99 17.11
N ALA A 60 -2.89 -18.98 16.23
CA ALA A 60 -3.68 -19.08 15.00
C ALA A 60 -5.18 -19.07 15.35
N PRO A 61 -6.02 -18.34 14.58
CA PRO A 61 -7.45 -18.30 14.83
C PRO A 61 -8.04 -19.70 14.74
N ASN A 62 -9.00 -20.00 15.61
CA ASN A 62 -9.68 -21.28 15.56
C ASN A 62 -10.60 -21.36 14.31
N GLN A 63 -11.05 -22.56 13.96
CA GLN A 63 -11.89 -22.77 12.78
C GLN A 63 -13.22 -21.98 12.85
N ALA A 64 -13.82 -21.88 14.05
CA ALA A 64 -15.09 -21.18 14.23
C ALA A 64 -14.95 -19.68 13.99
N ASP A 65 -13.89 -19.06 14.50
CA ASP A 65 -13.57 -17.64 14.32
C ASP A 65 -13.32 -17.33 12.84
N THR A 66 -12.60 -18.23 12.15
CA THR A 66 -12.33 -18.11 10.72
C THR A 66 -13.63 -18.17 9.91
N VAL A 67 -14.50 -19.14 10.21
CA VAL A 67 -15.80 -19.28 9.54
C VAL A 67 -16.72 -18.10 9.83
N ALA A 68 -16.75 -17.61 11.07
CA ALA A 68 -17.56 -16.47 11.47
C ALA A 68 -17.10 -15.18 10.77
N PHE A 69 -15.77 -14.96 10.68
CA PHE A 69 -15.19 -13.83 9.97
C PHE A 69 -15.60 -13.80 8.50
N TRP A 70 -15.34 -14.90 7.77
CA TRP A 70 -15.67 -14.98 6.35
C TRP A 70 -17.18 -14.94 6.08
N ARG A 71 -17.97 -15.58 6.96
CA ARG A 71 -19.43 -15.51 6.89
C ARG A 71 -19.92 -14.08 7.06
N GLY A 72 -19.39 -13.33 8.03
CA GLY A 72 -19.73 -11.92 8.27
C GLY A 72 -19.43 -11.06 7.04
N LEU A 73 -18.27 -11.25 6.44
CA LEU A 73 -17.86 -10.52 5.24
C LEU A 73 -18.81 -10.76 4.04
N TRP A 74 -19.31 -11.99 3.89
CA TRP A 74 -20.21 -12.35 2.79
C TRP A 74 -21.70 -12.23 3.11
N SER A 75 -22.08 -12.11 4.38
CA SER A 75 -23.49 -12.03 4.79
C SER A 75 -24.10 -10.65 4.58
N GLU A 76 -23.28 -9.59 4.62
CA GLU A 76 -23.75 -8.24 4.33
C GLU A 76 -23.47 -7.92 2.86
N PRO A 77 -24.50 -7.78 2.01
CA PRO A 77 -24.31 -7.26 0.67
C PRO A 77 -23.88 -5.79 0.79
N ILE A 78 -22.58 -5.55 0.64
CA ILE A 78 -22.04 -4.20 0.54
C ILE A 78 -22.46 -3.66 -0.83
N ASN A 79 -23.34 -2.66 -0.83
CA ASN A 79 -23.58 -1.87 -2.03
C ASN A 79 -22.34 -1.00 -2.27
N HIS A 80 -21.45 -1.47 -3.15
CA HIS A 80 -20.37 -0.63 -3.65
C HIS A 80 -20.97 0.48 -4.52
N SER A 81 -20.56 1.73 -4.27
CA SER A 81 -20.85 2.80 -5.23
C SER A 81 -20.06 2.50 -6.49
N GLU A 82 -20.74 2.11 -7.56
CA GLU A 82 -20.13 1.94 -8.88
C GLU A 82 -19.35 3.21 -9.22
N SER A 83 -18.05 3.04 -9.42
CA SER A 83 -17.20 4.16 -9.81
C SER A 83 -17.39 4.43 -11.30
N PRO A 84 -17.36 5.68 -11.78
CA PRO A 84 -17.64 6.00 -13.19
C PRO A 84 -16.80 5.24 -14.23
N TRP A 85 -15.65 4.69 -13.83
CA TRP A 85 -14.80 3.89 -14.71
C TRP A 85 -15.37 2.49 -15.02
N THR A 86 -16.28 1.94 -14.20
CA THR A 86 -16.87 0.62 -14.45
C THR A 86 -17.78 0.64 -15.67
N GLU A 87 -18.51 1.74 -15.89
CA GLU A 87 -19.28 2.01 -17.11
C GLU A 87 -18.39 2.08 -18.35
N VAL A 88 -17.21 2.72 -18.23
CA VAL A 88 -16.23 2.79 -19.33
C VAL A 88 -15.75 1.41 -19.71
N VAL A 89 -15.39 0.58 -18.72
CA VAL A 89 -14.95 -0.81 -18.98
C VAL A 89 -16.08 -1.64 -19.57
N ALA A 90 -17.31 -1.51 -19.05
CA ALA A 90 -18.47 -2.20 -19.60
C ALA A 90 -18.71 -1.84 -21.08
N SER A 91 -18.56 -0.55 -21.44
CA SER A 91 -18.68 -0.10 -22.84
C SER A 91 -17.60 -0.68 -23.75
N GLN A 92 -16.36 -0.80 -23.25
CA GLN A 92 -15.25 -1.42 -23.99
C GLN A 92 -15.50 -2.93 -24.18
N CYS A 93 -16.03 -3.59 -23.16
CA CYS A 93 -16.33 -5.01 -23.18
C CYS A 93 -17.63 -5.38 -23.92
N ALA A 94 -18.47 -4.41 -24.30
CA ALA A 94 -19.75 -4.67 -24.98
C ALA A 94 -19.61 -5.41 -26.32
N SER A 95 -18.44 -5.30 -26.97
CA SER A 95 -18.14 -5.99 -28.23
C SER A 95 -17.51 -7.37 -28.06
N ILE A 96 -17.19 -7.75 -26.82
CA ILE A 96 -16.52 -9.02 -26.52
C ILE A 96 -17.58 -10.12 -26.40
N THR A 97 -17.41 -11.20 -27.16
CA THR A 97 -18.27 -12.37 -27.06
C THR A 97 -18.19 -12.97 -25.64
N PRO A 98 -19.34 -13.19 -24.96
CA PRO A 98 -19.33 -13.80 -23.64
C PRO A 98 -18.75 -15.22 -23.70
N MET A 99 -18.05 -15.61 -22.64
CA MET A 99 -17.51 -16.96 -22.53
C MET A 99 -18.64 -17.98 -22.38
N ASP A 100 -18.48 -19.13 -23.04
CA ASP A 100 -19.42 -20.25 -22.89
C ASP A 100 -19.49 -20.74 -21.43
N PRO A 101 -20.67 -21.21 -20.99
CA PRO A 101 -20.85 -21.68 -19.62
C PRO A 101 -19.95 -22.89 -19.33
N VAL A 102 -19.11 -22.76 -18.30
CA VAL A 102 -18.25 -23.86 -17.83
C VAL A 102 -19.10 -24.83 -17.00
N ILE A 103 -19.43 -25.98 -17.59
CA ILE A 103 -20.14 -27.06 -16.89
C ILE A 103 -19.12 -27.88 -16.09
N ILE A 104 -19.02 -27.61 -14.79
CA ILE A 104 -18.22 -28.44 -13.87
C ILE A 104 -19.02 -29.70 -13.55
N ARG A 105 -18.73 -30.79 -14.26
CA ARG A 105 -19.29 -32.11 -13.93
C ARG A 105 -18.63 -32.61 -12.65
N ARG A 106 -19.42 -32.82 -11.59
CA ARG A 106 -18.96 -33.56 -10.42
C ARG A 106 -18.76 -35.02 -10.84
N MET A 107 -17.54 -35.53 -10.74
CA MET A 107 -17.27 -36.95 -10.82
C MET A 107 -17.88 -37.60 -9.56
N THR A 108 -18.90 -38.43 -9.78
CA THR A 108 -19.42 -39.40 -8.79
C THR A 108 -18.47 -40.57 -8.66
#